data_AF-A0A9P6C166-F1
#
_entry.id   AF-A0A9P6C166-F1
#
_cell.length_a   1.000
_cell.length_b   1.000
_cell.length_c   1.000
_cell.angle_alpha   90.00
_cell.angle_beta   90.00
_cell.angle_gamma   90.00
#
_symmetry.space_group_name_H-M   'P 1'
#
loop_
_entity.id
_entity.type
_entity.pdbx_description
1 polymer ?
#
loop_
_entity_poly.entity_id
_entity_poly.type
_entity_poly.pdbx_seq_one_letter_code
_entity_poly.pdbx_strand_id
1 'polypeptide(L)'
;QSPSPGPPLTVETLVPKQTVTTGRTANASHKRRKQEASFMCPIPGCGSTFTRSFNLKGHIRSHKEEKPFVCPWPGCGKGFARQHDCKRHEQLHSNFRPFSCEGCGKQFARMDALNRHCE
;
A
#
# COMPACT_ATOMS: atom_id res chain seq x y z
N GLN A 1 -23.17 37.16 26.08
CA GLN A 1 -22.00 37.35 25.21
C GLN A 1 -21.61 35.98 24.71
N SER A 2 -21.99 35.67 23.47
CA SER A 2 -21.81 34.36 22.84
C SER A 2 -20.75 34.54 21.76
N PRO A 3 -19.70 33.71 21.68
CA PRO A 3 -18.79 33.76 20.55
C PRO A 3 -19.37 32.97 19.38
N SER A 4 -19.53 33.64 18.24
CA SER A 4 -19.88 33.03 16.96
C SER A 4 -18.76 32.11 16.46
N PRO A 5 -19.05 30.91 15.94
CA PRO A 5 -18.06 30.13 15.22
C PRO A 5 -17.86 30.71 13.81
N GLY A 6 -16.60 31.02 13.48
CA GLY A 6 -16.20 31.44 12.13
C GLY A 6 -16.38 30.33 11.09
N PRO A 7 -16.36 30.68 9.78
CA PRO A 7 -16.63 29.73 8.72
C PRO A 7 -15.52 28.66 8.61
N PRO A 8 -15.85 27.41 8.23
CA PRO A 8 -14.85 26.38 8.03
C PRO A 8 -13.98 26.70 6.81
N LEU A 9 -12.66 26.67 7.01
CA LEU A 9 -11.66 26.76 5.97
C LEU A 9 -11.89 25.62 4.95
N THR A 10 -12.24 26.00 3.72
CA THR A 10 -12.35 25.07 2.60
C THR A 10 -10.96 24.54 2.27
N VAL A 11 -10.68 23.30 2.64
CA VAL A 11 -9.50 22.57 2.19
C VAL A 11 -9.67 22.23 0.71
N GLU A 12 -9.35 23.17 -0.17
CA GLU A 12 -9.10 22.87 -1.59
C GLU A 12 -7.86 21.97 -1.67
N THR A 13 -8.07 20.67 -1.50
CA THR A 13 -7.06 19.66 -1.76
C THR A 13 -6.94 19.55 -3.27
N LEU A 14 -5.94 20.23 -3.82
CA LEU A 14 -5.41 20.02 -5.16
C LEU A 14 -5.16 18.51 -5.36
N VAL A 15 -6.11 17.80 -5.99
CA VAL A 15 -5.92 16.41 -6.39
C VAL A 15 -5.05 16.41 -7.65
N PRO A 16 -3.85 15.83 -7.65
CA PRO A 16 -3.10 15.62 -8.87
C PRO A 16 -3.87 14.61 -9.73
N LYS A 17 -4.53 15.08 -10.79
CA LYS A 17 -5.06 14.22 -11.85
C LYS A 17 -3.87 13.68 -12.63
N GLN A 18 -3.31 12.56 -12.17
CA GLN A 18 -2.24 11.86 -12.87
C GLN A 18 -2.88 10.97 -13.93
N THR A 19 -3.03 11.51 -15.14
CA THR A 19 -3.35 10.73 -16.35
C THR A 19 -2.12 9.95 -16.78
N VAL A 20 -2.21 8.62 -16.82
CA VAL A 20 -1.11 7.80 -17.36
C VAL A 20 -1.23 7.79 -18.88
N THR A 21 -0.33 8.51 -19.54
CA THR A 21 -0.02 8.25 -20.95
C THR A 21 0.86 7.01 -21.03
N THR A 22 0.47 6.03 -21.84
CA THR A 22 1.20 4.77 -22.04
C THR A 22 2.53 5.03 -22.76
N GLY A 23 3.53 5.53 -22.04
CA GLY A 23 4.92 5.59 -22.46
C GLY A 23 5.66 4.39 -21.92
N ARG A 24 6.10 3.47 -22.79
CA ARG A 24 6.99 2.37 -22.44
C ARG A 24 8.32 2.93 -21.92
N THR A 25 8.48 3.08 -20.61
CA THR A 25 9.82 3.21 -20.02
C THR A 25 10.39 1.80 -19.81
N ALA A 26 11.34 1.42 -20.66
CA ALA A 26 12.13 0.22 -20.45
C ALA A 26 12.83 0.32 -19.08
N ASN A 27 12.40 -0.50 -18.12
CA ASN A 27 13.06 -0.59 -16.83
C ASN A 27 14.36 -1.36 -17.03
N ALA A 28 15.48 -0.64 -17.07
CA ALA A 28 16.80 -1.21 -17.15
C ALA A 28 17.01 -2.15 -15.94
N SER A 29 16.98 -3.46 -16.20
CA SER A 29 17.28 -4.48 -15.21
C SER A 29 18.70 -4.27 -14.69
N HIS A 30 18.83 -3.79 -13.45
CA HIS A 30 20.09 -3.77 -12.75
C HIS A 30 20.54 -5.22 -12.48
N LYS A 31 21.36 -5.75 -13.39
CA LYS A 31 22.08 -7.00 -13.22
C LYS A 31 23.10 -6.82 -12.09
N ARG A 32 22.79 -7.35 -10.90
CA ARG A 32 23.80 -7.63 -9.85
C ARG A 32 23.80 -9.12 -9.55
N ARG A 33 24.79 -9.83 -10.09
CA ARG A 33 25.16 -11.17 -9.63
C ARG A 33 26.29 -10.99 -8.61
N LYS A 34 25.99 -11.08 -7.32
CA LYS A 34 27.01 -11.40 -6.29
C LYS A 34 26.33 -11.78 -4.97
N GLN A 35 26.46 -13.07 -4.64
CA GLN A 35 26.25 -13.70 -3.33
C GLN A 35 24.85 -13.50 -2.71
N GLU A 36 23.96 -14.45 -2.98
CA GLU A 36 22.63 -14.52 -2.36
C GLU A 36 22.78 -14.94 -0.90
N ALA A 37 23.01 -13.96 -0.01
CA ALA A 37 22.83 -14.20 1.41
C ALA A 37 21.33 -14.44 1.64
N SER A 38 20.96 -15.71 1.71
CA SER A 38 19.60 -16.17 1.98
C SER A 38 19.31 -16.00 3.47
N PHE A 39 18.32 -15.17 3.78
CA PHE A 39 17.84 -14.93 5.13
C PHE A 39 16.76 -15.96 5.46
N MET A 40 17.09 -16.98 6.26
CA MET A 40 16.13 -17.99 6.69
C MET A 40 15.32 -17.52 7.89
N CYS A 41 14.06 -17.94 7.96
CA CYS A 41 13.23 -17.73 9.14
C CYS A 41 13.78 -18.53 10.32
N PRO A 42 14.06 -17.89 11.48
CA PRO A 42 14.60 -18.58 12.66
C PRO A 42 13.54 -19.39 13.41
N ILE A 43 12.28 -19.38 12.96
CA ILE A 43 11.16 -20.04 13.64
C ILE A 43 11.10 -21.51 13.22
N PRO A 44 11.20 -22.45 14.19
CA PRO A 44 11.18 -23.88 13.89
C PRO A 44 9.86 -24.26 13.22
N GLY A 45 9.93 -25.03 12.13
CA GLY A 45 8.78 -25.46 11.33
C GLY A 45 8.34 -24.48 10.22
N CYS A 46 8.93 -23.29 10.11
CA CYS A 46 8.56 -22.34 9.06
C CYS A 46 9.30 -22.56 7.72
N GLY A 47 10.59 -22.85 7.76
CA GLY A 47 11.42 -23.18 6.57
C GLY A 47 11.54 -22.09 5.50
N SER A 48 10.95 -20.90 5.70
CA SER A 48 10.90 -19.85 4.69
C SER A 48 12.25 -19.13 4.55
N THR A 49 12.67 -18.89 3.31
CA THR A 49 13.92 -18.19 2.97
C THR A 49 13.65 -16.95 2.13
N PHE A 50 14.43 -15.90 2.37
CA PHE A 50 14.24 -14.60 1.73
C PHE A 50 15.57 -14.09 1.19
N THR A 51 15.54 -13.50 -0.01
CA THR A 51 16.72 -12.86 -0.62
C THR A 51 17.05 -11.50 -0.01
N ARG A 52 16.13 -10.93 0.79
CA ARG A 52 16.29 -9.60 1.42
C ARG A 52 15.91 -9.64 2.89
N SER A 53 16.72 -9.03 3.73
CA SER A 53 16.54 -8.99 5.19
C SER A 53 15.24 -8.30 5.62
N PHE A 54 14.79 -7.25 4.91
CA PHE A 54 13.52 -6.58 5.22
C PHE A 54 12.29 -7.46 4.95
N ASN A 55 12.38 -8.37 3.96
CA ASN A 55 11.32 -9.34 3.68
C ASN A 55 11.25 -10.37 4.80
N LEU A 56 12.40 -10.91 5.24
CA LEU A 56 12.45 -11.79 6.42
C LEU A 56 11.88 -11.10 7.65
N LYS A 57 12.28 -9.84 7.93
CA LYS A 57 11.78 -9.10 9.09
C LYS A 57 10.25 -8.90 9.03
N GLY A 58 9.71 -8.61 7.85
CA GLY A 58 8.27 -8.53 7.63
C GLY A 58 7.55 -9.87 7.83
N HIS A 59 8.17 -10.97 7.39
CA HIS A 59 7.68 -12.33 7.61
C HIS A 59 7.72 -12.75 9.07
N ILE A 60 8.79 -12.45 9.82
CA ILE A 60 8.87 -12.77 11.25
C ILE A 60 7.70 -12.12 12.03
N ARG A 61 7.27 -10.93 11.63
CA ARG A 61 6.10 -10.26 12.23
C ARG A 61 4.79 -11.01 12.00
N SER A 62 4.66 -11.82 10.95
CA SER A 62 3.44 -12.63 10.75
C SER A 62 3.32 -13.76 11.76
N HIS A 63 4.44 -14.26 12.29
CA HIS A 63 4.43 -15.32 13.31
C HIS A 63 4.06 -14.81 14.70
N LYS A 64 4.36 -13.55 15.02
CA LYS A 64 4.10 -12.97 16.34
C LYS A 64 2.70 -12.37 16.48
N GLU A 65 1.91 -12.35 15.41
CA GLU A 65 0.65 -11.60 15.29
C GLU A 65 0.72 -10.13 15.71
N GLU A 66 1.94 -9.60 15.91
CA GLU A 66 2.19 -8.23 16.31
C GLU A 66 1.85 -7.36 15.11
N LYS A 67 0.74 -6.64 15.23
CA LYS A 67 0.18 -5.74 14.24
C LYS A 67 0.38 -4.30 14.72
N PRO A 68 1.61 -3.78 14.72
CA PRO A 68 1.91 -2.46 15.27
C PRO A 68 1.27 -1.33 14.46
N PHE A 69 0.83 -1.60 13.23
CA PHE A 69 0.15 -0.62 12.40
C PHE A 69 -1.36 -0.89 12.44
N VAL A 70 -2.07 -0.16 13.31
CA VAL A 70 -3.53 -0.25 13.44
C VAL A 70 -4.17 0.85 12.61
N CYS A 71 -5.25 0.50 11.91
CA CYS A 71 -6.02 1.46 11.15
C CYS A 71 -6.57 2.56 12.09
N PRO A 72 -6.31 3.84 11.79
CA PRO A 72 -6.79 4.95 12.62
C PRO A 72 -8.28 5.22 12.45
N TRP A 73 -8.96 4.54 11.52
CA TRP A 73 -10.38 4.76 11.27
C TRP A 73 -11.24 4.30 12.46
N PRO A 74 -12.06 5.19 13.03
CA PRO A 74 -12.89 4.88 14.19
C PRO A 74 -13.87 3.74 13.85
N GLY A 75 -13.87 2.69 14.69
CA GLY A 75 -14.68 1.48 14.48
C GLY A 75 -14.07 0.41 13.58
N CYS A 76 -12.88 0.62 12.99
CA CYS A 76 -12.23 -0.40 12.16
C CYS A 76 -11.37 -1.38 12.98
N GLY A 77 -10.50 -0.87 13.86
CA GLY A 77 -9.66 -1.66 14.76
C GLY A 77 -8.69 -2.64 14.08
N LYS A 78 -8.52 -2.55 12.75
CA LYS A 78 -7.82 -3.55 11.95
C LYS A 78 -6.31 -3.31 11.98
N GLY A 79 -5.56 -4.31 12.43
CA GLY A 79 -4.11 -4.25 12.55
C GLY A 79 -3.35 -4.94 11.40
N PHE A 80 -2.20 -4.39 11.04
CA PHE A 80 -1.31 -4.87 9.97
C PHE A 80 0.13 -5.01 10.46
N ALA A 81 0.84 -5.99 9.90
CA ALA A 81 2.26 -6.22 10.19
C ALA A 81 3.20 -5.21 9.48
N ARG A 82 2.72 -4.55 8.43
CA ARG A 82 3.50 -3.60 7.61
C ARG A 82 2.74 -2.31 7.38
N GLN A 83 3.45 -1.18 7.45
CA GLN A 83 2.88 0.15 7.30
C GLN A 83 2.20 0.38 5.94
N HIS A 84 2.81 -0.09 4.84
CA HIS A 84 2.23 0.06 3.51
C HIS A 84 0.91 -0.70 3.35
N ASP A 85 0.72 -1.82 4.07
CA ASP A 85 -0.54 -2.56 4.06
C ASP A 85 -1.64 -1.78 4.81
N CYS A 86 -1.31 -1.15 5.94
CA CYS A 86 -2.23 -0.27 6.69
C CYS A 86 -2.64 0.94 5.85
N LYS A 87 -1.67 1.64 5.25
CA LYS A 87 -1.95 2.81 4.39
C LYS A 87 -2.79 2.45 3.16
N ARG A 88 -2.56 1.27 2.57
CA ARG A 88 -3.41 0.76 1.48
C ARG A 88 -4.82 0.45 1.96
N HIS A 89 -4.96 -0.10 3.16
CA HIS A 89 -6.26 -0.37 3.75
C HIS A 89 -7.05 0.90 4.04
N GLU A 90 -6.40 1.98 4.49
CA GLU A 90 -7.03 3.30 4.70
C GLU A 90 -7.71 3.85 3.43
N GLN A 91 -7.17 3.57 2.24
CA GLN A 91 -7.79 3.99 0.98
C GLN A 91 -9.16 3.35 0.74
N LEU A 92 -9.44 2.20 1.34
CA LEU A 92 -10.76 1.56 1.27
C LEU A 92 -11.81 2.34 2.07
N HIS A 93 -11.42 2.95 3.19
CA HIS A 93 -12.34 3.78 3.97
C HIS A 93 -12.70 5.07 3.26
N SER A 94 -11.73 5.67 2.58
CA SER A 94 -11.94 6.93 1.85
C SER A 94 -12.70 6.74 0.52
N ASN A 95 -13.03 5.50 0.12
CA ASN A 95 -13.48 5.16 -1.24
C ASN A 95 -12.62 5.79 -2.35
N PHE A 96 -11.39 6.16 -2.01
CA PHE A 96 -10.52 6.90 -2.89
C PHE A 96 -9.97 5.94 -3.92
N ARG A 97 -10.48 6.05 -5.14
CA ARG A 97 -10.14 5.19 -6.27
C ARG A 97 -9.49 6.05 -7.35
N PRO A 98 -8.20 6.38 -7.20
CA PRO A 98 -7.54 7.31 -8.12
C PRO A 98 -7.30 6.72 -9.51
N PHE A 99 -7.50 5.41 -9.68
CA PHE A 99 -7.26 4.70 -10.93
C PHE A 99 -8.58 4.37 -11.61
N SER A 100 -8.81 4.89 -12.81
CA SER A 100 -10.02 4.63 -13.60
C SER A 100 -9.66 3.94 -14.91
N CYS A 101 -10.43 2.91 -15.27
CA CYS A 101 -10.37 2.28 -16.58
C CYS A 101 -11.03 3.20 -17.61
N GLU A 102 -10.30 3.58 -18.66
CA GLU A 102 -10.82 4.45 -19.72
C GLU A 102 -11.88 3.74 -20.58
N GLY A 103 -11.74 2.43 -20.80
CA GLY A 103 -12.65 1.66 -21.66
C GLY A 103 -14.03 1.37 -21.05
N CYS A 104 -14.16 1.34 -19.71
CA CYS A 104 -15.44 1.05 -19.05
C CYS A 104 -15.80 1.99 -17.89
N GLY A 105 -14.96 2.96 -17.57
CA GLY A 105 -15.17 3.93 -16.48
C GLY A 105 -15.04 3.36 -15.06
N LYS A 106 -14.71 2.07 -14.89
CA LYS A 106 -14.59 1.46 -13.57
C LYS A 106 -13.40 2.02 -12.80
N GLN A 107 -13.63 2.34 -11.53
CA GLN A 107 -12.63 2.92 -10.64
C GLN A 107 -12.06 1.87 -9.69
N PHE A 108 -10.76 1.92 -9.47
CA PHE A 108 -9.96 1.00 -8.68
C PHE A 108 -9.12 1.77 -7.67
N ALA A 109 -8.99 1.19 -6.47
CA ALA A 109 -8.12 1.73 -5.43
C ALA A 109 -6.64 1.45 -5.71
N ARG A 110 -6.32 0.54 -6.64
CA ARG A 110 -4.96 0.06 -6.89
C ARG A 110 -4.67 -0.10 -8.37
N MET A 111 -3.45 0.24 -8.77
CA MET A 111 -2.98 0.12 -10.16
C MET A 111 -2.94 -1.33 -10.64
N ASP A 112 -2.48 -2.27 -9.80
CA ASP A 112 -2.43 -3.69 -10.18
C ASP A 112 -3.83 -4.29 -10.41
N ALA A 113 -4.83 -3.80 -9.67
CA ALA A 113 -6.22 -4.20 -9.87
C ALA A 113 -6.79 -3.65 -11.18
N LEU A 114 -6.42 -2.42 -11.55
CA LEU A 114 -6.75 -1.85 -12.85
C LEU A 114 -6.03 -2.61 -13.98
N ASN A 115 -4.74 -2.89 -13.84
CA ASN A 115 -3.96 -3.57 -14.87
C ASN A 115 -4.56 -4.95 -15.19
N ARG A 116 -4.83 -5.76 -14.16
CA ARG A 116 -5.50 -7.07 -14.33
C ARG A 116 -6.91 -6.98 -14.91
N HIS A 117 -7.57 -5.83 -14.78
CA HIS A 117 -8.89 -5.61 -15.36
C HIS A 117 -8.81 -5.20 -16.84
N CYS A 118 -7.72 -4.53 -17.24
CA CYS A 118 -7.49 -4.08 -18.61
C CYS A 118 -6.68 -5.07 -19.47
N GLU A 119 -5.99 -6.03 -18.85
CA GLU A 119 -5.44 -7.23 -19.50
C GLU A 119 -6.57 -8.14 -20.01
#